data_AF-A0A505IPP6-F1
#
_entry.id   AF-A0A505IPP6-F1
#
_cell.length_a   1.000
_cell.length_b   1.000
_cell.length_c   1.000
_cell.angle_alpha   90.00
_cell.angle_beta   90.00
_cell.angle_gamma   90.00
#
_symmetry.space_group_name_H-M   'P 1'
#
loop_
_entity.id
_entity.type
_entity.pdbx_description
1 polymer ?
#
loop_
_entity_poly.entity_id
_entity_poly.type
_entity_poly.pdbx_seq_one_letter_code
_entity_poly.pdbx_strand_id
1 'polypeptide(L)'
;MKTRRWLELLAALEEQEHTTAVVLSEQLVCSKRTIHTDLKDLKMYFGPTILLLGNDVGIHFSFLDPSGYMEKKQALLEKEPLFLYIDRILEDKKEPNQTLAVYLKLPSASFNRMKRQLAKFLRSTYGVTIDATNTLIGSEPAVRQFIYDFYFRLPLYPKMLDEKVRAYRSMSHLLDESPWTLDLHLFNQWYKVTTMRVRQGHLLEEVPEDLQLQHLTVQALDQAVSVSLPEREKAALFVLSLSEDPFINPLIQKAFLRQFSPWIDESYPVQQFESMIIHFFKTLIYLMSRFFQLPQYLPLKENLKSLSHEQALLKVLLRQYDQEKSRLQKSYFVTYDLTGSSALIRWIKKEVKYTITDQGYHLIENDRVRGNPFVLPLYISNRSQDRPIEQTVFLSSIPSQEEITDQLTKWLKYNNRLEQKGRKE
;
A
#
# COMPACT_ATOMS: atom_id res chain seq x y z
N MET A 1 5.38 16.47 24.51
CA MET A 1 6.60 16.90 23.79
C MET A 1 7.72 15.86 23.85
N LYS A 2 8.08 15.33 25.03
CA LYS A 2 9.13 14.30 25.16
C LYS A 2 8.79 12.99 24.44
N THR A 3 7.60 12.43 24.68
CA THR A 3 7.13 11.18 24.03
C THR A 3 7.11 11.26 22.51
N ARG A 4 6.58 12.35 21.94
CA ARG A 4 6.59 12.59 20.49
C ARG A 4 8.02 12.53 19.92
N ARG A 5 8.95 13.26 20.54
CA ARG A 5 10.35 13.29 20.10
C ARG A 5 11.02 11.92 20.24
N TRP A 6 10.69 11.17 21.28
CA TRP A 6 11.14 9.78 21.44
C TRP A 6 10.66 8.89 20.30
N LEU A 7 9.39 9.00 19.91
CA LEU A 7 8.85 8.20 18.80
C LEU A 7 9.46 8.60 17.46
N GLU A 8 9.67 9.89 17.20
CA GLU A 8 10.38 10.39 16.01
C GLU A 8 11.84 9.88 15.99
N LEU A 9 12.52 9.90 17.15
CA LEU A 9 13.89 9.40 17.29
C LEU A 9 13.98 7.88 17.07
N LEU A 10 13.03 7.12 17.62
CA LEU A 10 12.94 5.68 17.40
C LEU A 10 12.68 5.36 15.93
N ALA A 11 11.76 6.06 15.26
CA ALA A 11 11.49 5.86 13.84
C ALA A 11 12.75 6.08 12.97
N ALA A 12 13.53 7.12 13.27
CA ALA A 12 14.80 7.37 12.57
C ALA A 12 15.84 6.26 12.80
N LEU A 13 15.94 5.74 14.03
CA LEU A 13 16.87 4.65 14.38
C LEU A 13 16.44 3.30 13.80
N GLU A 14 15.14 3.05 13.68
CA GLU A 14 14.57 1.85 13.05
C GLU A 14 14.83 1.83 11.53
N GLU A 15 14.78 3.00 10.90
CA GLU A 15 15.09 3.15 9.47
C GLU A 15 16.61 3.14 9.21
N GLN A 16 17.39 3.71 10.13
CA GLN A 16 18.84 3.87 10.01
C GLN A 16 19.54 3.29 11.26
N GLU A 17 19.83 1.99 11.21
CA GLU A 17 20.52 1.26 12.29
C GLU A 17 21.88 1.87 12.67
N HIS A 18 22.50 2.62 11.75
CA HIS A 18 23.74 3.37 11.97
C HIS A 18 23.54 4.84 11.58
N THR A 19 23.75 5.74 12.54
CA THR A 19 23.59 7.18 12.32
C THR A 19 24.53 7.98 13.24
N THR A 20 24.42 9.30 13.23
CA THR A 20 25.18 10.18 14.14
C THR A 20 24.26 11.12 14.89
N ALA A 21 24.70 11.62 16.06
CA ALA A 21 23.94 12.61 16.81
C ALA A 21 23.72 13.91 16.01
N VAL A 22 24.60 14.21 15.05
CA VAL A 22 24.46 15.36 14.14
C VAL A 22 23.27 15.18 13.22
N VAL A 23 23.23 14.05 12.49
CA VAL A 23 22.14 13.72 11.57
C VAL A 23 20.79 13.72 12.29
N LEU A 24 20.72 13.08 13.46
CA LEU A 24 19.50 13.05 14.27
C LEU A 24 19.09 14.45 14.78
N SER A 25 20.06 15.30 15.15
CA SER A 25 19.78 16.65 15.62
C SER A 25 19.22 17.55 14.52
N GLU A 26 19.69 17.39 13.29
CA GLU A 26 19.20 18.09 12.10
C GLU A 26 17.80 17.60 11.71
N GLN A 27 17.59 16.28 11.66
CA GLN A 27 16.29 15.68 11.34
C GLN A 27 15.19 16.08 12.33
N LEU A 28 15.48 16.06 13.63
CA LEU A 28 14.49 16.36 14.67
C LEU A 28 14.48 17.84 15.09
N VAL A 29 15.29 18.69 14.45
CA VAL A 29 15.41 20.14 14.71
C VAL A 29 15.60 20.43 16.21
N CYS A 30 16.56 19.74 16.83
CA CYS A 30 16.86 19.91 18.26
C CYS A 30 18.37 19.86 18.53
N SER A 31 18.80 20.20 19.75
CA SER A 31 20.23 20.24 20.06
C SER A 31 20.83 18.83 20.19
N LYS A 32 22.11 18.67 19.85
CA LYS A 32 22.85 17.41 20.08
C LYS A 32 22.79 16.98 21.55
N ARG A 33 22.79 17.93 22.50
CA ARG A 33 22.65 17.65 23.94
C ARG A 33 21.29 17.01 24.27
N THR A 34 20.23 17.50 23.63
CA THR A 34 18.88 16.94 23.76
C THR A 34 18.85 15.51 23.23
N ILE A 35 19.42 15.26 22.04
CA ILE A 35 19.54 13.91 21.47
C ILE A 35 20.27 12.96 22.43
N HIS A 36 21.44 13.34 22.95
CA HIS A 36 22.17 12.48 23.90
C HIS A 36 21.37 12.17 25.17
N THR A 37 20.64 13.16 25.68
CA THR A 37 19.79 12.98 26.86
C THR A 37 18.65 12.01 26.55
N ASP A 38 17.98 12.18 25.41
CA ASP A 38 16.90 11.30 25.01
C ASP A 38 17.38 9.88 24.68
N LEU A 39 18.55 9.70 24.04
CA LEU A 39 19.15 8.38 23.78
C LEU A 39 19.48 7.65 25.09
N LYS A 40 20.04 8.37 26.07
CA LYS A 40 20.32 7.80 27.40
C LYS A 40 19.03 7.35 28.08
N ASP A 41 18.00 8.18 28.05
CA ASP A 41 16.72 7.84 28.65
C ASP A 41 16.00 6.71 27.91
N LEU A 42 16.08 6.66 26.57
CA LEU A 42 15.55 5.58 25.74
C LEU A 42 16.25 4.26 26.07
N LYS A 43 17.59 4.26 26.14
CA LYS A 43 18.37 3.07 26.54
C LYS A 43 17.94 2.56 27.90
N MET A 44 17.69 3.46 28.86
CA MET A 44 17.22 3.09 30.19
C MET A 44 15.79 2.55 30.17
N TYR A 45 14.89 3.17 29.40
CA TYR A 45 13.49 2.77 29.32
C TYR A 45 13.31 1.42 28.62
N PHE A 46 13.93 1.24 27.45
CA PHE A 46 13.85 0.01 26.68
C PHE A 46 14.72 -1.10 27.28
N GLY A 47 15.83 -0.76 27.92
CA GLY A 47 16.65 -1.72 28.68
C GLY A 47 17.08 -2.89 27.80
N PRO A 48 16.86 -4.16 28.20
CA PRO A 48 17.34 -5.32 27.47
C PRO A 48 16.58 -5.61 26.17
N THR A 49 15.56 -4.81 25.80
CA THR A 49 14.83 -5.04 24.55
C THR A 49 15.55 -4.50 23.31
N ILE A 50 16.51 -3.58 23.51
CA ILE A 50 17.31 -2.98 22.43
C ILE A 50 18.79 -2.92 22.82
N LEU A 51 19.64 -2.96 21.81
CA LEU A 51 21.03 -2.58 21.91
C LEU A 51 21.19 -1.17 21.34
N LEU A 52 21.46 -0.21 22.22
CA LEU A 52 21.81 1.16 21.82
C LEU A 52 23.25 1.44 22.23
N LEU A 53 24.13 1.46 21.24
CA LEU A 53 25.55 1.78 21.38
C LEU A 53 25.80 3.13 20.72
N GLY A 54 26.68 3.94 21.28
CA GLY A 54 27.10 5.13 20.57
C GLY A 54 27.94 6.10 21.38
N ASN A 55 28.72 6.87 20.65
CA ASN A 55 29.51 8.00 21.11
C ASN A 55 29.32 9.18 20.12
N ASP A 56 30.13 10.23 20.24
CA ASP A 56 30.04 11.40 19.36
C ASP A 56 30.27 11.10 17.87
N VAL A 57 30.87 9.95 17.55
CA VAL A 57 31.28 9.55 16.19
C VAL A 57 30.22 8.66 15.51
N GLY A 58 29.40 7.94 16.27
CA GLY A 58 28.37 7.08 15.69
C GLY A 58 27.44 6.48 16.73
N ILE A 59 26.20 6.25 16.31
CA ILE A 59 25.13 5.58 17.07
C ILE A 59 24.74 4.34 16.30
N HIS A 60 24.64 3.21 16.99
CA HIS A 60 24.13 1.95 16.49
C HIS A 60 22.91 1.52 17.30
N PHE A 61 21.84 1.16 16.58
CA PHE A 61 20.60 0.62 17.12
C PHE A 61 20.37 -0.79 16.55
N SER A 62 20.01 -1.73 17.42
CA SER A 62 19.52 -3.05 17.02
C SER A 62 18.54 -3.62 18.05
N PHE A 63 17.70 -4.54 17.60
CA PHE A 63 16.75 -5.24 18.47
C PHE A 63 17.42 -6.41 19.20
N LEU A 64 17.10 -6.58 20.48
CA LEU A 64 17.44 -7.76 21.27
C LEU A 64 16.20 -8.60 21.59
N ASP A 65 15.08 -7.93 21.87
CA ASP A 65 13.75 -8.54 22.00
C ASP A 65 12.73 -7.64 21.27
N PRO A 66 12.41 -7.96 20.00
CA PRO A 66 11.46 -7.19 19.20
C PRO A 66 10.07 -7.11 19.81
N SER A 67 9.59 -8.20 20.43
CA SER A 67 8.26 -8.26 21.04
C SER A 67 8.18 -7.34 22.25
N GLY A 68 9.12 -7.46 23.19
CA GLY A 68 9.19 -6.57 24.36
C GLY A 68 9.47 -5.12 23.98
N TYR A 69 10.23 -4.87 22.90
CA TYR A 69 10.39 -3.52 22.35
C TYR A 69 9.05 -2.93 21.90
N MET A 70 8.27 -3.67 21.11
CA MET A 70 6.97 -3.20 20.62
C MET A 70 5.98 -2.94 21.76
N GLU A 71 5.95 -3.80 22.78
CA GLU A 71 5.13 -3.58 23.98
C GLU A 71 5.50 -2.30 24.72
N LYS A 72 6.81 -2.04 24.90
CA LYS A 72 7.29 -0.79 25.52
C LYS A 72 7.00 0.42 24.65
N LYS A 73 7.18 0.32 23.33
CA LYS A 73 6.85 1.41 22.39
C LYS A 73 5.36 1.72 22.44
N GLN A 74 4.50 0.71 22.54
CA GLN A 74 3.06 0.89 22.72
C GLN A 74 2.72 1.55 24.06
N ALA A 75 3.40 1.17 25.15
CA ALA A 75 3.20 1.76 26.48
C ALA A 75 3.55 3.27 26.53
N LEU A 76 4.41 3.77 25.63
CA LEU A 76 4.63 5.21 25.48
C LEU A 76 3.37 5.95 25.00
N LEU A 77 2.52 5.29 24.21
CA LEU A 77 1.28 5.85 23.66
C LEU A 77 0.13 5.84 24.65
N GLU A 78 0.14 4.97 25.67
CA GLU A 78 -0.93 4.88 26.68
C GLU A 78 -1.17 6.19 27.43
N LYS A 79 -0.16 7.06 27.47
CA LYS A 79 -0.20 8.38 28.13
C LYS A 79 -0.58 9.52 27.18
N GLU A 80 -0.83 9.25 25.91
CA GLU A 80 -1.08 10.28 24.90
C GLU A 80 -2.60 10.51 24.70
N PRO A 81 -3.17 11.59 25.27
CA PRO A 81 -4.60 11.87 25.18
C PRO A 81 -5.07 12.21 23.76
N LEU A 82 -4.15 12.55 22.84
CA LEU A 82 -4.51 12.92 21.47
C LEU A 82 -5.22 11.81 20.71
N PHE A 83 -4.83 10.54 20.90
CA PHE A 83 -5.47 9.40 20.23
C PHE A 83 -6.93 9.24 20.66
N LEU A 84 -7.20 9.36 21.96
CA LEU A 84 -8.57 9.35 22.50
C LEU A 84 -9.38 10.55 22.03
N TYR A 85 -8.75 11.72 21.92
CA TYR A 85 -9.42 12.90 21.40
C TYR A 85 -9.83 12.70 19.93
N ILE A 86 -8.91 12.19 19.10
CA ILE A 86 -9.19 11.89 17.69
C ILE A 86 -10.30 10.84 17.60
N ASP A 87 -10.17 9.70 18.28
CA ASP A 87 -11.18 8.65 18.28
C ASP A 87 -12.57 9.20 18.64
N ARG A 88 -12.64 10.12 19.62
CA ARG A 88 -13.88 10.74 20.06
C ARG A 88 -14.49 11.69 19.03
N ILE A 89 -13.70 12.55 18.38
CA ILE A 89 -14.24 13.45 17.34
C ILE A 89 -14.68 12.68 16.10
N LEU A 90 -14.09 11.50 15.83
CA LEU A 90 -14.50 10.63 14.73
C LEU A 90 -15.84 9.92 14.98
N GLU A 91 -16.34 9.90 16.22
CA GLU A 91 -17.72 9.48 16.52
C GLU A 91 -18.77 10.51 16.08
N ASP A 92 -18.34 11.71 15.68
CA ASP A 92 -19.18 12.83 15.22
C ASP A 92 -20.24 13.29 16.26
N LYS A 93 -19.89 13.17 17.53
CA LYS A 93 -20.69 13.70 18.64
C LYS A 93 -20.27 15.14 18.89
N LYS A 94 -21.22 16.07 18.72
CA LYS A 94 -21.03 17.49 19.04
C LYS A 94 -20.86 17.66 20.54
N GLU A 95 -19.63 17.90 20.98
CA GLU A 95 -19.29 18.03 22.39
C GLU A 95 -18.46 19.29 22.62
N PRO A 96 -18.78 20.10 23.65
CA PRO A 96 -18.00 21.29 23.96
C PRO A 96 -16.63 20.90 24.54
N ASN A 97 -15.66 21.82 24.42
CA ASN A 97 -14.29 21.62 24.90
C ASN A 97 -14.21 21.21 26.38
N GLN A 98 -15.12 21.71 27.23
CA GLN A 98 -15.13 21.39 28.66
C GLN A 98 -15.42 19.91 28.91
N THR A 99 -16.41 19.33 28.22
CA THR A 99 -16.76 17.90 28.35
C THR A 99 -15.59 17.02 27.92
N LEU A 100 -14.96 17.33 26.78
CA LEU A 100 -13.82 16.57 26.29
C LEU A 100 -12.57 16.73 27.16
N ALA A 101 -12.34 17.92 27.74
CA ALA A 101 -11.24 18.12 28.67
C ALA A 101 -11.40 17.23 29.92
N VAL A 102 -12.62 17.11 30.47
CA VAL A 102 -12.93 16.21 31.58
C VAL A 102 -12.74 14.75 31.19
N TYR A 103 -13.27 14.33 30.03
CA TYR A 103 -13.12 12.96 29.52
C TYR A 103 -11.64 12.55 29.39
N LEU A 104 -10.81 13.44 28.83
CA LEU A 104 -9.38 13.22 28.63
C LEU A 104 -8.54 13.47 29.87
N LYS A 105 -9.15 13.87 31.00
CA LYS A 105 -8.49 14.21 32.27
C LYS A 105 -7.41 15.29 32.10
N LEU A 106 -7.71 16.32 31.31
CA LEU A 106 -6.82 17.44 31.01
C LEU A 106 -7.36 18.77 31.57
N PRO A 107 -6.49 19.65 32.08
CA PRO A 107 -6.87 21.05 32.31
C PRO A 107 -7.31 21.72 31.00
N SER A 108 -8.33 22.58 31.06
CA SER A 108 -8.89 23.26 29.87
C SER A 108 -7.84 23.97 29.01
N ALA A 109 -6.84 24.59 29.64
CA ALA A 109 -5.74 25.25 28.92
C ALA A 109 -4.88 24.26 28.12
N SER A 110 -4.61 23.08 28.69
CA SER A 110 -3.86 22.01 28.04
C SER A 110 -4.65 21.40 26.89
N PHE A 111 -5.95 21.13 27.11
CA PHE A 111 -6.86 20.66 26.07
C PHE A 111 -6.91 21.65 24.89
N ASN A 112 -7.14 22.94 25.15
CA ASN A 112 -7.20 23.96 24.10
C ASN A 112 -5.88 24.11 23.33
N ARG A 113 -4.73 23.89 23.99
CA ARG A 113 -3.43 23.87 23.31
C ARG A 113 -3.31 22.66 22.38
N MET A 114 -3.66 21.48 22.87
CA MET A 114 -3.66 20.23 22.09
C MET A 114 -4.61 20.31 20.89
N LYS A 115 -5.86 20.75 21.09
CA LYS A 115 -6.85 20.98 20.04
C LYS A 115 -6.33 21.93 18.95
N ARG A 116 -5.71 23.05 19.33
CA ARG A 116 -5.12 24.00 18.36
C ARG A 116 -3.98 23.38 17.55
N GLN A 117 -3.15 22.56 18.18
CA GLN A 117 -2.06 21.85 17.49
C GLN A 117 -2.62 20.83 16.50
N LEU A 118 -3.61 20.05 16.90
CA LEU A 118 -4.29 19.11 16.00
C LEU A 118 -4.97 19.84 14.83
N ALA A 119 -5.73 20.90 15.10
CA ALA A 119 -6.39 21.69 14.05
C ALA A 119 -5.39 22.29 13.05
N LYS A 120 -4.22 22.76 13.53
CA LYS A 120 -3.14 23.24 12.65
C LYS A 120 -2.61 22.10 11.75
N PHE A 121 -2.36 20.93 12.32
CA PHE A 121 -1.90 19.75 11.57
C PHE A 121 -2.92 19.29 10.53
N LEU A 122 -4.19 19.19 10.91
CA LEU A 122 -5.27 18.80 10.00
C LEU A 122 -5.39 19.78 8.83
N ARG A 123 -5.27 21.09 9.11
CA ARG A 123 -5.38 22.11 8.07
C ARG A 123 -4.22 22.07 7.09
N SER A 124 -2.99 21.91 7.59
CA SER A 124 -1.81 21.87 6.72
C SER A 124 -1.70 20.58 5.91
N THR A 125 -2.24 19.47 6.41
CA THR A 125 -2.00 18.13 5.84
C THR A 125 -3.18 17.63 5.01
N TYR A 126 -4.40 17.94 5.43
CA TYR A 126 -5.63 17.43 4.82
C TYR A 126 -6.56 18.54 4.30
N GLY A 127 -6.34 19.80 4.68
CA GLY A 127 -7.31 20.88 4.46
C GLY A 127 -8.53 20.80 5.39
N VAL A 128 -8.46 20.01 6.47
CA VAL A 128 -9.53 19.82 7.46
C VAL A 128 -9.27 20.68 8.70
N THR A 129 -10.31 21.16 9.38
CA THR A 129 -10.21 21.88 10.66
C THR A 129 -11.18 21.33 11.69
N ILE A 130 -11.02 21.74 12.94
CA ILE A 130 -11.94 21.41 14.04
C ILE A 130 -12.66 22.69 14.47
N ASP A 131 -13.98 22.64 14.56
CA ASP A 131 -14.81 23.78 14.97
C ASP A 131 -14.90 23.92 16.51
N ALA A 132 -15.80 24.77 17.02
CA ALA A 132 -16.02 24.93 18.45
C ALA A 132 -16.66 23.69 19.12
N THR A 133 -17.47 22.93 18.37
CA THR A 133 -18.18 21.73 18.85
C THR A 133 -17.40 20.43 18.69
N ASN A 134 -16.13 20.53 18.29
CA ASN A 134 -15.23 19.39 18.07
C ASN A 134 -15.65 18.50 16.90
N THR A 135 -16.38 19.05 15.94
CA THR A 135 -16.70 18.43 14.66
C THR A 135 -15.61 18.76 13.64
N LEU A 136 -15.31 17.80 12.75
CA LEU A 136 -14.41 17.98 11.62
C LEU A 136 -15.11 18.78 10.52
N ILE A 137 -14.44 19.82 10.02
CA ILE A 137 -14.93 20.67 8.93
C ILE A 137 -13.92 20.64 7.79
N GLY A 138 -14.37 20.28 6.60
CA GLY A 138 -13.56 20.16 5.39
C GLY A 138 -14.38 19.50 4.29
N SER A 139 -13.78 19.27 3.11
CA SER A 139 -14.42 18.42 2.11
C SER A 139 -14.55 16.99 2.63
N GLU A 140 -15.65 16.32 2.32
CA GLU A 140 -15.88 14.96 2.82
C GLU A 140 -14.79 13.96 2.39
N PRO A 141 -14.23 13.99 1.16
CA PRO A 141 -13.07 13.17 0.81
C PRO A 141 -11.86 13.39 1.71
N ALA A 142 -11.58 14.64 2.10
CA ALA A 142 -10.44 14.97 2.96
C ALA A 142 -10.64 14.46 4.39
N VAL A 143 -11.86 14.58 4.93
CA VAL A 143 -12.23 14.02 6.24
C VAL A 143 -12.08 12.49 6.22
N ARG A 144 -12.56 11.83 5.18
CA ARG A 144 -12.43 10.38 5.00
C ARG A 144 -10.98 9.93 4.88
N GLN A 145 -10.13 10.68 4.18
CA GLN A 145 -8.70 10.39 4.12
C GLN A 145 -8.05 10.45 5.50
N PHE A 146 -8.38 11.47 6.30
CA PHE A 146 -7.86 11.54 7.68
C PHE A 146 -8.29 10.35 8.52
N ILE A 147 -9.57 9.93 8.43
CA ILE A 147 -10.08 8.75 9.14
C ILE A 147 -9.36 7.49 8.68
N TYR A 148 -9.20 7.33 7.36
CA TYR A 148 -8.53 6.19 6.77
C TYR A 148 -7.09 6.08 7.27
N ASP A 149 -6.34 7.18 7.24
CA ASP A 149 -4.97 7.23 7.73
C ASP A 149 -4.92 6.91 9.23
N PHE A 150 -5.85 7.48 10.01
CA PHE A 150 -5.89 7.29 11.46
C PHE A 150 -6.17 5.85 11.86
N TYR A 151 -7.06 5.09 11.20
CA TYR A 151 -7.41 3.72 11.60
C TYR A 151 -6.65 2.62 10.84
N PHE A 152 -6.18 2.89 9.63
CA PHE A 152 -5.64 1.87 8.73
C PHE A 152 -4.18 2.08 8.35
N ARG A 153 -3.65 3.31 8.36
CA ARG A 153 -2.23 3.57 8.05
C ARG A 153 -1.34 3.65 9.28
N LEU A 154 -1.85 4.07 10.44
CA LEU A 154 -1.00 4.15 11.63
C LEU A 154 -0.52 2.75 12.07
N PRO A 155 0.78 2.61 12.38
CA PRO A 155 1.37 1.32 12.72
C PRO A 155 1.05 0.90 14.16
N LEU A 156 0.79 1.85 15.06
CA LEU A 156 0.65 1.60 16.50
C LEU A 156 -0.43 2.49 17.12
N TYR A 157 -1.12 1.96 18.13
CA TYR A 157 -2.18 2.63 18.90
C TYR A 157 -1.99 2.38 20.41
N PRO A 158 -2.53 3.25 21.27
CA PRO A 158 -2.69 2.94 22.68
C PRO A 158 -3.56 1.68 22.86
N LYS A 159 -3.22 0.81 23.82
CA LYS A 159 -3.93 -0.47 24.07
C LYS A 159 -5.44 -0.34 24.21
N MET A 160 -5.92 0.76 24.79
CA MET A 160 -7.34 1.05 24.96
C MET A 160 -8.12 1.19 23.64
N LEU A 161 -7.45 1.45 22.51
CA LEU A 161 -8.06 1.50 21.18
C LEU A 161 -7.84 0.23 20.37
N ASP A 162 -6.99 -0.70 20.84
CA ASP A 162 -6.58 -1.88 20.06
C ASP A 162 -7.78 -2.74 19.63
N GLU A 163 -8.73 -2.98 20.53
CA GLU A 163 -9.91 -3.79 20.21
C GLU A 163 -10.77 -3.13 19.12
N LYS A 164 -11.01 -1.83 19.22
CA LYS A 164 -11.78 -1.06 18.24
C LYS A 164 -11.06 -1.05 16.88
N VAL A 165 -9.76 -0.80 16.88
CA VAL A 165 -8.93 -0.80 15.65
C VAL A 165 -8.90 -2.19 15.03
N ARG A 166 -8.74 -3.26 15.82
CA ARG A 166 -8.81 -4.65 15.33
C ARG A 166 -10.17 -4.96 14.73
N ALA A 167 -11.25 -4.58 15.39
CA ALA A 167 -12.61 -4.77 14.88
C ALA A 167 -12.87 -3.99 13.58
N TYR A 168 -12.25 -2.82 13.41
CA TYR A 168 -12.34 -2.05 12.16
C TYR A 168 -11.55 -2.73 11.03
N ARG A 169 -10.44 -3.39 11.36
CA ARG A 169 -9.55 -4.09 10.40
C ARG A 169 -9.99 -5.52 10.08
N SER A 170 -10.83 -6.15 10.90
CA SER A 170 -11.24 -7.55 10.75
C SER A 170 -12.44 -7.77 9.83
N MET A 171 -13.00 -6.72 9.25
CA MET A 171 -14.14 -6.84 8.32
C MET A 171 -13.67 -7.48 7.01
N SER A 172 -14.39 -8.51 6.56
CA SER A 172 -14.11 -9.18 5.29
C SER A 172 -15.40 -9.38 4.51
N HIS A 173 -15.46 -8.76 3.33
CA HIS A 173 -16.42 -9.14 2.30
C HIS A 173 -15.89 -10.30 1.46
N LEU A 174 -16.79 -10.94 0.72
CA LEU A 174 -16.44 -11.81 -0.40
C LEU A 174 -16.61 -10.99 -1.67
N LEU A 175 -15.67 -11.13 -2.60
CA LEU A 175 -15.76 -10.54 -3.94
C LEU A 175 -16.15 -11.63 -4.92
N ASP A 176 -17.11 -11.31 -5.78
CA ASP A 176 -17.49 -12.12 -6.92
C ASP A 176 -16.47 -11.94 -8.06
N GLU A 177 -16.51 -12.85 -9.04
CA GLU A 177 -15.69 -12.72 -10.25
C GLU A 177 -16.15 -11.51 -11.08
N SER A 178 -15.31 -10.49 -11.11
CA SER A 178 -15.52 -9.28 -11.90
C SER A 178 -14.38 -9.08 -12.90
N PRO A 179 -14.65 -8.48 -14.07
CA PRO A 179 -13.58 -8.03 -14.99
C PRO A 179 -12.59 -7.08 -14.33
N TRP A 180 -13.03 -6.36 -13.28
CA TRP A 180 -12.23 -5.41 -12.52
C TRP A 180 -11.78 -6.05 -11.22
N THR A 181 -10.49 -6.31 -11.08
CA THR A 181 -9.96 -6.83 -9.83
C THR A 181 -9.93 -5.72 -8.78
N LEU A 182 -10.66 -5.92 -7.70
CA LEU A 182 -10.60 -5.05 -6.53
C LEU A 182 -9.63 -5.65 -5.50
N ASP A 183 -8.83 -4.79 -4.88
CA ASP A 183 -8.09 -5.14 -3.67
C ASP A 183 -9.09 -5.26 -2.53
N LEU A 184 -9.35 -6.50 -2.10
CA LEU A 184 -10.29 -6.80 -1.02
C LEU A 184 -9.92 -6.08 0.29
N HIS A 185 -8.63 -5.92 0.59
CA HIS A 185 -8.19 -5.25 1.80
C HIS A 185 -8.52 -3.76 1.74
N LEU A 186 -8.16 -3.08 0.65
CA LEU A 186 -8.50 -1.68 0.45
C LEU A 186 -10.01 -1.46 0.42
N PHE A 187 -10.75 -2.35 -0.24
CA PHE A 187 -12.20 -2.32 -0.28
C PHE A 187 -12.81 -2.34 1.12
N ASN A 188 -12.45 -3.32 1.95
CA ASN A 188 -13.02 -3.45 3.29
C ASN A 188 -12.72 -2.21 4.17
N GLN A 189 -11.51 -1.65 4.05
CA GLN A 189 -11.10 -0.45 4.79
C GLN A 189 -11.91 0.77 4.36
N TRP A 190 -11.98 1.04 3.06
CA TRP A 190 -12.73 2.19 2.54
C TRP A 190 -14.23 2.03 2.74
N TYR A 191 -14.77 0.81 2.58
CA TYR A 191 -16.17 0.52 2.88
C TYR A 191 -16.50 0.83 4.34
N LYS A 192 -15.60 0.49 5.29
CA LYS A 192 -15.77 0.83 6.70
C LYS A 192 -15.82 2.33 6.95
N VAL A 193 -14.92 3.10 6.32
CA VAL A 193 -14.91 4.57 6.42
C VAL A 193 -16.18 5.15 5.81
N THR A 194 -16.53 4.74 4.60
CA THR A 194 -17.72 5.21 3.87
C THR A 194 -19.00 4.93 4.64
N THR A 195 -19.22 3.69 5.09
CA THR A 195 -20.42 3.34 5.88
C THR A 195 -20.50 4.11 7.19
N MET A 196 -19.38 4.37 7.87
CA MET A 196 -19.35 5.18 9.08
C MET A 196 -19.84 6.61 8.79
N ARG A 197 -19.32 7.24 7.72
CA ARG A 197 -19.66 8.61 7.36
C ARG A 197 -21.07 8.77 6.82
N VAL A 198 -21.53 7.84 5.98
CA VAL A 198 -22.91 7.77 5.49
C VAL A 198 -23.89 7.65 6.67
N ARG A 199 -23.61 6.80 7.67
CA ARG A 199 -24.46 6.67 8.87
C ARG A 199 -24.48 7.92 9.74
N GLN A 200 -23.41 8.71 9.72
CA GLN A 200 -23.33 10.01 10.38
C GLN A 200 -24.01 11.13 9.56
N GLY A 201 -24.54 10.82 8.36
CA GLY A 201 -25.22 11.77 7.49
C GLY A 201 -24.26 12.58 6.59
N HIS A 202 -22.98 12.20 6.50
CA HIS A 202 -21.99 12.88 5.67
C HIS A 202 -21.76 12.11 4.37
N LEU A 203 -22.37 12.63 3.31
CA LEU A 203 -22.31 12.08 1.96
C LEU A 203 -21.31 12.84 1.10
N LEU A 204 -20.76 12.16 0.09
CA LEU A 204 -20.04 12.84 -0.99
C LEU A 204 -21.00 13.74 -1.78
N GLU A 205 -20.49 14.89 -2.23
CA GLU A 205 -21.26 15.84 -3.04
C GLU A 205 -21.59 15.24 -4.41
N GLU A 206 -22.84 15.39 -4.83
CA GLU A 206 -23.31 14.98 -6.16
C GLU A 206 -22.87 16.00 -7.21
N VAL A 207 -22.34 15.51 -8.34
CA VAL A 207 -21.90 16.32 -9.48
C VAL A 207 -22.71 15.88 -10.71
N PRO A 208 -23.70 16.68 -11.16
CA PRO A 208 -24.62 16.28 -12.22
C PRO A 208 -23.95 15.94 -13.55
N GLU A 209 -22.79 16.53 -13.84
CA GLU A 209 -22.06 16.31 -15.10
C GLU A 209 -21.48 14.90 -15.23
N ASP A 210 -21.39 14.14 -14.13
CA ASP A 210 -20.74 12.83 -14.08
C ASP A 210 -21.72 11.65 -14.10
N LEU A 211 -23.04 11.87 -14.27
CA LEU A 211 -24.07 10.83 -14.08
C LEU A 211 -23.84 9.55 -14.91
N GLN A 212 -23.47 9.68 -16.18
CA GLN A 212 -23.21 8.52 -17.03
C GLN A 212 -21.98 7.72 -16.54
N LEU A 213 -20.91 8.43 -16.19
CA LEU A 213 -19.69 7.82 -15.70
C LEU A 213 -19.89 7.20 -14.31
N GLN A 214 -20.70 7.83 -13.46
CA GLN A 214 -21.12 7.33 -12.16
C GLN A 214 -21.85 6.00 -12.34
N HIS A 215 -22.85 5.95 -13.23
CA HIS A 215 -23.58 4.73 -13.51
C HIS A 215 -22.65 3.59 -13.97
N LEU A 216 -21.72 3.84 -14.90
CA LEU A 216 -20.74 2.85 -15.35
C LEU A 216 -19.84 2.35 -14.21
N THR A 217 -19.43 3.24 -13.31
CA THR A 217 -18.57 2.92 -12.17
C THR A 217 -19.34 2.14 -11.10
N VAL A 218 -20.60 2.49 -10.85
CA VAL A 218 -21.50 1.77 -9.94
C VAL A 218 -21.77 0.36 -10.45
N GLN A 219 -22.08 0.20 -11.74
CA GLN A 219 -22.27 -1.12 -12.34
C GLN A 219 -21.02 -1.99 -12.22
N ALA A 220 -19.84 -1.42 -12.41
CA ALA A 220 -18.57 -2.13 -12.26
C ALA A 220 -18.33 -2.61 -10.82
N LEU A 221 -18.74 -1.82 -9.82
CA LEU A 221 -18.70 -2.26 -8.42
C LEU A 221 -19.72 -3.36 -8.14
N ASP A 222 -20.97 -3.16 -8.56
CA ASP A 222 -22.08 -4.07 -8.25
C ASP A 222 -21.91 -5.45 -8.91
N GLN A 223 -21.10 -5.55 -9.98
CA GLN A 223 -20.63 -6.82 -10.54
C GLN A 223 -19.65 -7.57 -9.63
N ALA A 224 -18.86 -6.85 -8.82
CA ALA A 224 -17.85 -7.43 -7.94
C ALA A 224 -18.36 -7.66 -6.51
N VAL A 225 -19.26 -6.81 -6.03
CA VAL A 225 -19.76 -6.86 -4.66
C VAL A 225 -21.07 -6.10 -4.52
N SER A 226 -22.07 -6.74 -3.91
CA SER A 226 -23.34 -6.10 -3.60
C SER A 226 -23.27 -5.36 -2.25
N VAL A 227 -23.34 -4.02 -2.30
CA VAL A 227 -23.41 -3.16 -1.10
C VAL A 227 -24.58 -2.19 -1.15
N SER A 228 -25.20 -1.95 0.01
CA SER A 228 -26.24 -0.93 0.17
C SER A 228 -25.60 0.41 0.52
N LEU A 229 -25.24 1.17 -0.52
CA LEU A 229 -24.68 2.52 -0.43
C LEU A 229 -25.26 3.39 -1.57
N PRO A 230 -25.34 4.72 -1.39
CA PRO A 230 -25.67 5.65 -2.47
C PRO A 230 -24.72 5.50 -3.67
N GLU A 231 -25.19 5.89 -4.86
CA GLU A 231 -24.43 5.68 -6.10
C GLU A 231 -23.09 6.39 -6.12
N ARG A 232 -23.01 7.65 -5.66
CA ARG A 232 -21.74 8.38 -5.57
C ARG A 232 -20.74 7.69 -4.65
N GLU A 233 -21.24 7.10 -3.56
CA GLU A 233 -20.44 6.36 -2.59
C GLU A 233 -19.89 5.06 -3.16
N LYS A 234 -20.71 4.36 -3.94
CA LYS A 234 -20.27 3.17 -4.69
C LYS A 234 -19.23 3.53 -5.74
N ALA A 235 -19.44 4.59 -6.50
CA ALA A 235 -18.48 5.03 -7.52
C ALA A 235 -17.11 5.36 -6.89
N ALA A 236 -17.10 6.11 -5.78
CA ALA A 236 -15.87 6.39 -5.03
C ALA A 236 -15.21 5.11 -4.50
N LEU A 237 -16.00 4.20 -3.91
CA LEU A 237 -15.50 2.95 -3.34
C LEU A 237 -14.87 2.05 -4.39
N PHE A 238 -15.45 1.95 -5.59
CA PHE A 238 -14.85 1.25 -6.71
C PHE A 238 -13.44 1.77 -7.01
N VAL A 239 -13.34 3.08 -7.28
CA VAL A 239 -12.07 3.71 -7.67
C VAL A 239 -11.00 3.55 -6.57
N LEU A 240 -11.38 3.72 -5.31
CA LEU A 240 -10.48 3.57 -4.15
C LEU A 240 -10.03 2.12 -3.89
N SER A 241 -10.71 1.15 -4.48
CA SER A 241 -10.47 -0.28 -4.26
C SER A 241 -9.88 -0.99 -5.47
N LEU A 242 -9.64 -0.29 -6.58
CA LEU A 242 -9.05 -0.89 -7.77
C LEU A 242 -7.65 -1.44 -7.46
N SER A 243 -7.43 -2.72 -7.79
CA SER A 243 -6.08 -3.30 -7.74
C SER A 243 -5.30 -2.88 -8.98
N GLU A 244 -4.06 -2.44 -8.81
CA GLU A 244 -3.17 -2.08 -9.93
C GLU A 244 -2.49 -3.30 -10.58
N ASP A 245 -2.47 -4.45 -9.90
CA ASP A 245 -1.78 -5.66 -10.36
C ASP A 245 -2.24 -6.14 -11.76
N PRO A 246 -3.55 -6.22 -12.07
CA PRO A 246 -4.02 -6.65 -13.39
C PRO A 246 -3.80 -5.57 -14.44
N PHE A 247 -3.60 -4.31 -14.05
CA PHE A 247 -3.37 -3.21 -14.97
C PHE A 247 -1.97 -3.20 -15.57
N ILE A 248 -1.16 -4.21 -15.30
CA ILE A 248 0.01 -4.52 -16.11
C ILE A 248 -0.40 -5.20 -17.44
N ASN A 249 -1.55 -5.86 -17.49
CA ASN A 249 -2.05 -6.50 -18.70
C ASN A 249 -2.63 -5.47 -19.70
N PRO A 250 -2.06 -5.33 -20.90
CA PRO A 250 -2.55 -4.37 -21.90
C PRO A 250 -4.00 -4.61 -22.35
N LEU A 251 -4.49 -5.84 -22.31
CA LEU A 251 -5.88 -6.14 -22.65
C LEU A 251 -6.84 -5.55 -21.61
N ILE A 252 -6.48 -5.66 -20.33
CA ILE A 252 -7.26 -5.08 -19.22
C ILE A 252 -7.17 -3.55 -19.28
N GLN A 253 -5.99 -2.97 -19.53
CA GLN A 253 -5.82 -1.53 -19.75
C GLN A 253 -6.73 -1.02 -20.88
N LYS A 254 -6.75 -1.72 -22.03
CA LYS A 254 -7.59 -1.35 -23.18
C LYS A 254 -9.08 -1.43 -22.85
N ALA A 255 -9.52 -2.48 -22.15
CA ALA A 255 -10.90 -2.61 -21.72
C ALA A 255 -11.29 -1.47 -20.75
N PHE A 256 -10.43 -1.17 -19.77
CA PHE A 256 -10.64 -0.09 -18.81
C PHE A 256 -10.77 1.27 -19.51
N LEU A 257 -9.87 1.56 -20.44
CA LEU A 257 -9.89 2.80 -21.21
C LEU A 257 -11.18 2.96 -22.02
N ARG A 258 -11.64 1.90 -22.68
CA ARG A 258 -12.90 1.94 -23.44
C ARG A 258 -14.11 2.23 -22.58
N GLN A 259 -14.12 1.75 -21.34
CA GLN A 259 -15.27 1.90 -20.46
C GLN A 259 -15.27 3.24 -19.71
N PHE A 260 -14.11 3.72 -19.27
CA PHE A 260 -14.04 4.84 -18.31
C PHE A 260 -13.32 6.09 -18.82
N SER A 261 -12.63 6.02 -19.96
CA SER A 261 -11.87 7.18 -20.46
C SER A 261 -12.79 8.21 -21.11
N PRO A 262 -12.70 9.50 -20.72
CA PRO A 262 -13.44 10.56 -21.40
C PRO A 262 -12.80 10.99 -22.72
N TRP A 263 -11.57 10.54 -23.03
CA TRP A 263 -10.79 11.00 -24.20
C TRP A 263 -10.61 9.93 -25.28
N ILE A 264 -11.02 8.70 -25.00
CA ILE A 264 -10.81 7.56 -25.90
C ILE A 264 -12.19 7.07 -26.35
N ASP A 265 -12.47 7.29 -27.63
CA ASP A 265 -13.64 6.73 -28.31
C ASP A 265 -13.34 5.30 -28.81
N GLU A 266 -14.38 4.56 -29.21
CA GLU A 266 -14.27 3.18 -29.72
C GLU A 266 -13.27 3.02 -30.89
N SER A 267 -13.01 4.12 -31.60
CA SER A 267 -12.15 4.22 -32.78
C SER A 267 -10.65 4.40 -32.49
N TYR A 268 -10.20 4.48 -31.22
CA TYR A 268 -8.80 4.77 -30.90
C TYR A 268 -7.83 3.70 -31.43
N PRO A 269 -6.93 4.02 -32.38
CA PRO A 269 -5.99 3.07 -32.95
C PRO A 269 -4.87 2.81 -31.94
N VAL A 270 -4.99 1.69 -31.23
CA VAL A 270 -3.98 1.17 -30.31
C VAL A 270 -2.78 0.67 -31.12
N GLN A 271 -1.90 1.57 -31.57
CA GLN A 271 -0.68 1.18 -32.29
C GLN A 271 0.60 1.33 -31.44
N GLN A 272 0.55 1.97 -30.27
CA GLN A 272 1.73 2.10 -29.40
C GLN A 272 1.38 1.75 -27.93
N PHE A 273 1.94 0.65 -27.42
CA PHE A 273 1.73 0.20 -26.04
C PHE A 273 2.14 1.25 -24.99
N GLU A 274 3.18 2.04 -25.26
CA GLU A 274 3.66 3.09 -24.35
C GLU A 274 2.69 4.27 -24.23
N SER A 275 1.88 4.55 -25.25
CA SER A 275 0.85 5.58 -25.14
C SER A 275 -0.35 5.08 -24.31
N MET A 276 -0.66 3.78 -24.35
CA MET A 276 -1.79 3.20 -23.62
C MET A 276 -1.67 3.36 -22.11
N ILE A 277 -0.50 3.06 -21.53
CA ILE A 277 -0.30 3.14 -20.08
C ILE A 277 -0.45 4.58 -19.55
N ILE A 278 0.00 5.57 -20.33
CA ILE A 278 -0.16 6.99 -19.97
C ILE A 278 -1.65 7.37 -19.95
N HIS A 279 -2.41 6.96 -20.96
CA HIS A 279 -3.85 7.23 -20.98
C HIS A 279 -4.55 6.49 -19.86
N PHE A 280 -4.17 5.24 -19.57
CA PHE A 280 -4.72 4.44 -18.49
C PHE A 280 -4.61 5.17 -17.15
N PHE A 281 -3.40 5.61 -16.79
CA PHE A 281 -3.20 6.35 -15.54
C PHE A 281 -3.87 7.71 -15.55
N LYS A 282 -3.92 8.42 -16.68
CA LYS A 282 -4.72 9.65 -16.79
C LYS A 282 -6.20 9.39 -16.52
N THR A 283 -6.76 8.30 -17.02
CA THR A 283 -8.16 7.93 -16.78
C THR A 283 -8.37 7.58 -15.31
N LEU A 284 -7.46 6.82 -14.69
CA LEU A 284 -7.53 6.52 -13.25
C LEU A 284 -7.50 7.80 -12.40
N ILE A 285 -6.55 8.71 -12.68
CA ILE A 285 -6.43 10.01 -12.00
C ILE A 285 -7.71 10.84 -12.19
N TYR A 286 -8.28 10.84 -13.40
CA TYR A 286 -9.54 11.51 -13.69
C TYR A 286 -10.70 10.93 -12.87
N LEU A 287 -10.85 9.61 -12.80
CA LEU A 287 -11.88 9.00 -11.96
C LEU A 287 -11.71 9.36 -10.48
N MET A 288 -10.47 9.34 -9.98
CA MET A 288 -10.18 9.72 -8.60
C MET A 288 -10.52 11.19 -8.31
N SER A 289 -10.19 12.11 -9.22
CA SER A 289 -10.49 13.53 -9.04
C SER A 289 -11.99 13.84 -9.15
N ARG A 290 -12.75 13.02 -9.90
CA ARG A 290 -14.21 13.14 -10.00
C ARG A 290 -14.93 12.58 -8.79
N PHE A 291 -14.67 11.33 -8.42
CA PHE A 291 -15.49 10.63 -7.42
C PHE A 291 -14.98 10.75 -5.98
N PHE A 292 -13.76 11.23 -5.77
CA PHE A 292 -13.20 11.37 -4.42
C PHE A 292 -12.27 12.58 -4.30
N GLN A 293 -10.96 12.35 -4.20
CA GLN A 293 -9.92 13.35 -4.26
C GLN A 293 -8.61 12.69 -4.70
N LEU A 294 -7.69 13.50 -5.20
CA LEU A 294 -6.33 13.04 -5.46
C LEU A 294 -5.53 12.91 -4.15
N PRO A 295 -4.60 11.95 -4.07
CA PRO A 295 -3.77 11.76 -2.88
C PRO A 295 -2.96 13.01 -2.53
N GLN A 296 -3.30 13.67 -1.42
CA GLN A 296 -2.66 14.93 -1.02
C GLN A 296 -1.19 14.75 -0.62
N TYR A 297 -0.81 13.58 -0.10
CA TYR A 297 0.57 13.25 0.30
C TYR A 297 1.27 12.46 -0.79
N LEU A 298 1.89 13.16 -1.74
CA LEU A 298 2.93 12.57 -2.57
C LEU A 298 4.28 12.86 -1.89
N PRO A 299 5.13 11.85 -1.64
CA PRO A 299 6.53 12.09 -1.27
C PRO A 299 7.26 12.65 -2.50
N LEU A 300 7.00 13.91 -2.81
CA LEU A 300 7.55 14.60 -3.97
C LEU A 300 8.99 14.97 -3.65
N LYS A 301 9.93 14.29 -4.33
CA LYS A 301 11.28 14.81 -4.48
C LYS A 301 11.20 16.26 -4.99
N GLU A 302 12.11 17.13 -4.54
CA GLU A 302 12.07 18.57 -4.80
C GLU A 302 11.86 18.95 -6.28
N ASN A 303 12.30 18.10 -7.20
CA ASN A 303 12.18 18.25 -8.65
C ASN A 303 10.75 18.12 -9.22
N LEU A 304 9.73 17.87 -8.39
CA LEU A 304 8.32 17.76 -8.83
C LEU A 304 7.45 18.92 -8.32
N LYS A 305 8.00 19.88 -7.59
CA LYS A 305 7.26 21.02 -7.00
C LYS A 305 6.66 21.99 -8.03
N SER A 306 7.14 21.98 -9.28
CA SER A 306 6.69 22.87 -10.35
C SER A 306 5.59 22.29 -11.26
N LEU A 307 5.16 21.05 -11.03
CA LEU A 307 4.16 20.36 -11.85
C LEU A 307 2.77 20.51 -11.24
N SER A 308 1.72 20.37 -12.06
CA SER A 308 0.38 20.19 -11.51
C SER A 308 0.30 18.89 -10.70
N HIS A 309 -0.61 18.83 -9.72
CA HIS A 309 -0.76 17.68 -8.84
C HIS A 309 -1.04 16.37 -9.61
N GLU A 310 -1.89 16.43 -10.65
CA GLU A 310 -2.16 15.31 -11.55
C GLU A 310 -0.91 14.84 -12.31
N GLN A 311 -0.09 15.77 -12.81
CA GLN A 311 1.15 15.43 -13.52
C GLN A 311 2.18 14.79 -12.59
N ALA A 312 2.26 15.28 -11.36
CA ALA A 312 3.13 14.72 -10.33
C ALA A 312 2.72 13.28 -9.98
N LEU A 313 1.41 13.04 -9.79
CA LEU A 313 0.86 11.71 -9.53
C LEU A 313 1.09 10.76 -10.70
N LEU A 314 0.82 11.20 -11.94
CA LEU A 314 1.06 10.41 -13.15
C LEU A 314 2.51 9.94 -13.24
N LYS A 315 3.48 10.81 -12.94
CA LYS A 315 4.90 10.44 -12.94
C LYS A 315 5.25 9.40 -11.87
N VAL A 316 4.59 9.44 -10.71
CA VAL A 316 4.80 8.45 -9.65
C VAL A 316 4.25 7.09 -10.08
N LEU A 317 3.01 7.05 -10.60
CA LEU A 317 2.39 5.83 -11.09
C LEU A 317 3.19 5.19 -12.24
N LEU A 318 3.65 5.99 -13.21
CA LEU A 318 4.50 5.50 -14.31
C LEU A 318 5.82 4.90 -13.79
N ARG A 319 6.46 5.52 -12.79
CA ARG A 319 7.67 4.96 -12.17
C ARG A 319 7.41 3.63 -11.48
N GLN A 320 6.32 3.52 -10.74
CA GLN A 320 5.94 2.27 -10.07
C GLN A 320 5.65 1.18 -11.09
N TYR A 321 4.93 1.52 -12.16
CA TYR A 321 4.69 0.63 -13.28
C TYR A 321 6.00 0.14 -13.93
N ASP A 322 6.95 1.04 -14.21
CA ASP A 322 8.23 0.65 -14.82
C ASP A 322 9.03 -0.27 -13.91
N GLN A 323 8.99 -0.04 -12.60
CA GLN A 323 9.62 -0.91 -11.60
C GLN A 323 8.99 -2.29 -11.58
N GLU A 324 7.65 -2.36 -11.54
CA GLU A 324 6.91 -3.63 -11.54
C GLU A 324 7.07 -4.39 -12.86
N LYS A 325 6.99 -3.70 -14.00
CA LYS A 325 7.26 -4.28 -15.33
C LYS A 325 8.68 -4.87 -15.37
N SER A 326 9.68 -4.14 -14.87
CA SER A 326 11.07 -4.62 -14.83
C SER A 326 11.22 -5.85 -13.93
N ARG A 327 10.49 -5.91 -12.81
CA ARG A 327 10.46 -7.07 -11.91
C ARG A 327 9.83 -8.28 -12.57
N LEU A 328 8.69 -8.10 -13.24
CA LEU A 328 7.96 -9.18 -13.93
C LEU A 328 8.73 -9.73 -15.12
N GLN A 329 9.42 -8.88 -15.88
CA GLN A 329 10.33 -9.30 -16.96
C GLN A 329 11.49 -10.17 -16.48
N LYS A 330 11.80 -10.14 -15.17
CA LYS A 330 12.79 -11.02 -14.52
C LYS A 330 12.13 -12.17 -13.75
N SER A 331 10.88 -12.50 -14.06
CA SER A 331 10.11 -13.53 -13.37
C SER A 331 9.62 -14.61 -14.33
N TYR A 332 9.58 -15.86 -13.87
CA TYR A 332 9.01 -17.01 -14.57
C TYR A 332 7.81 -17.55 -13.81
N PHE A 333 6.71 -17.79 -14.53
CA PHE A 333 5.56 -18.50 -14.01
C PHE A 333 5.75 -20.00 -14.21
N VAL A 334 5.91 -20.76 -13.13
CA VAL A 334 6.22 -22.19 -13.22
C VAL A 334 4.98 -23.05 -13.06
N THR A 335 4.79 -24.01 -13.97
CA THR A 335 3.78 -25.07 -13.85
C THR A 335 4.49 -26.41 -13.75
N TYR A 336 4.19 -27.17 -12.69
CA TYR A 336 4.80 -28.47 -12.43
C TYR A 336 3.85 -29.61 -12.80
N ASP A 337 4.32 -30.53 -13.63
CA ASP A 337 3.71 -31.84 -13.85
C ASP A 337 4.68 -32.94 -13.39
N LEU A 338 4.72 -33.16 -12.06
CA LEU A 338 5.68 -34.06 -11.42
C LEU A 338 5.02 -35.37 -10.93
N THR A 339 5.82 -36.45 -10.91
CA THR A 339 5.48 -37.79 -10.41
C THR A 339 6.53 -38.28 -9.43
N GLY A 340 6.14 -39.21 -8.56
CA GLY A 340 7.01 -39.81 -7.54
C GLY A 340 6.54 -39.50 -6.12
N SER A 341 7.41 -39.74 -5.14
CA SER A 341 7.10 -39.51 -3.72
C SER A 341 6.98 -38.01 -3.40
N SER A 342 6.22 -37.65 -2.36
CA SER A 342 6.09 -36.26 -1.92
C SER A 342 7.42 -35.64 -1.46
N ALA A 343 8.41 -36.45 -1.09
CA ALA A 343 9.77 -36.00 -0.79
C ALA A 343 10.51 -35.61 -2.07
N LEU A 344 10.44 -36.45 -3.11
CA LEU A 344 11.05 -36.18 -4.42
C LEU A 344 10.45 -34.92 -5.06
N ILE A 345 9.13 -34.79 -5.08
CA ILE A 345 8.44 -33.61 -5.64
C ILE A 345 8.88 -32.33 -4.93
N ARG A 346 8.94 -32.33 -3.59
CA ARG A 346 9.42 -31.17 -2.81
C ARG A 346 10.87 -30.83 -3.10
N TRP A 347 11.71 -31.85 -3.25
CA TRP A 347 13.12 -31.68 -3.58
C TRP A 347 13.30 -31.06 -4.98
N ILE A 348 12.63 -31.59 -6.01
CA ILE A 348 12.68 -31.04 -7.37
C ILE A 348 12.27 -29.57 -7.38
N LYS A 349 11.13 -29.22 -6.74
CA LYS A 349 10.68 -27.82 -6.63
C LYS A 349 11.72 -26.91 -5.98
N LYS A 350 12.37 -27.40 -4.92
CA LYS A 350 13.41 -26.65 -4.21
C LYS A 350 14.63 -26.38 -5.11
N GLU A 351 15.12 -27.39 -5.81
CA GLU A 351 16.30 -27.26 -6.69
C GLU A 351 16.03 -26.38 -7.91
N VAL A 352 14.83 -26.48 -8.50
CA VAL A 352 14.38 -25.57 -9.56
C VAL A 352 14.39 -24.13 -9.05
N LYS A 353 13.77 -23.86 -7.90
CA LYS A 353 13.71 -22.53 -7.31
C LYS A 353 15.10 -21.96 -7.03
N TYR A 354 15.99 -22.79 -6.46
CA TYR A 354 17.37 -22.41 -6.22
C TYR A 354 18.09 -22.03 -7.51
N THR A 355 18.02 -22.88 -8.54
CA THR A 355 18.69 -22.65 -9.83
C THR A 355 18.21 -21.38 -10.52
N ILE A 356 16.89 -21.13 -10.54
CA ILE A 356 16.32 -19.92 -11.16
C ILE A 356 16.73 -18.66 -10.39
N THR A 357 16.77 -18.72 -9.06
CA THR A 357 17.15 -17.59 -8.20
C THR A 357 18.64 -17.26 -8.31
N ASP A 358 19.50 -18.28 -8.40
CA ASP A 358 20.95 -18.13 -8.62
C ASP A 358 21.26 -17.40 -9.93
N GLN A 359 20.44 -17.62 -10.96
CA GLN A 359 20.55 -16.93 -12.25
C GLN A 359 19.93 -15.51 -12.24
N GLY A 360 19.47 -15.02 -11.08
CA GLY A 360 18.95 -13.66 -10.92
C GLY A 360 17.48 -13.47 -11.33
N TYR A 361 16.72 -14.56 -11.49
CA TYR A 361 15.30 -14.53 -11.82
C TYR A 361 14.43 -14.91 -10.62
N HIS A 362 13.15 -14.54 -10.68
CA HIS A 362 12.15 -14.89 -9.67
C HIS A 362 11.21 -15.99 -10.18
N LEU A 363 10.78 -16.88 -9.30
CA LEU A 363 9.84 -17.97 -9.61
C LEU A 363 8.48 -17.71 -8.98
N ILE A 364 7.41 -17.77 -9.78
CA ILE A 364 6.02 -17.53 -9.36
C ILE A 364 5.22 -18.82 -9.59
N GLU A 365 4.62 -19.37 -8.53
CA GLU A 365 3.76 -20.57 -8.59
C GLU A 365 2.25 -20.23 -8.57
N ASN A 366 1.87 -18.95 -8.51
CA ASN A 366 0.48 -18.52 -8.36
C ASN A 366 -0.19 -18.25 -9.73
N ASP A 367 -1.33 -18.90 -9.98
CA ASP A 367 -2.10 -18.80 -11.22
C ASP A 367 -2.59 -17.38 -11.56
N ARG A 368 -2.60 -16.45 -10.59
CA ARG A 368 -2.98 -15.05 -10.81
C ARG A 368 -2.16 -14.31 -11.88
N VAL A 369 -0.96 -14.81 -12.20
CA VAL A 369 -0.05 -14.18 -13.18
C VAL A 369 -0.10 -14.90 -14.55
N ARG A 370 -0.91 -15.95 -14.68
CA ARG A 370 -1.05 -16.73 -15.91
C ARG A 370 -1.64 -15.86 -17.03
N GLY A 371 -0.93 -15.75 -18.15
CA GLY A 371 -1.34 -14.91 -19.29
C GLY A 371 -0.86 -13.45 -19.24
N ASN A 372 -0.04 -13.07 -18.25
CA ASN A 372 0.65 -11.78 -18.26
C ASN A 372 1.75 -11.78 -19.34
N PRO A 373 1.76 -10.83 -20.29
CA PRO A 373 2.72 -10.83 -21.40
C PRO A 373 4.18 -10.59 -20.96
N PHE A 374 4.40 -10.12 -19.74
CA PHE A 374 5.74 -9.86 -19.20
C PHE A 374 6.31 -11.03 -18.40
N VAL A 375 5.53 -12.08 -18.14
CA VAL A 375 5.98 -13.26 -17.40
C VAL A 375 6.02 -14.45 -18.33
N LEU A 376 7.21 -15.01 -18.53
CA LEU A 376 7.38 -16.18 -19.37
C LEU A 376 6.91 -17.44 -18.64
N PRO A 377 6.13 -18.31 -19.28
CA PRO A 377 5.76 -19.59 -18.69
C PRO A 377 6.96 -20.54 -18.73
N LEU A 378 7.15 -21.29 -17.63
CA LEU A 378 8.13 -22.34 -17.48
C LEU A 378 7.40 -23.62 -17.08
N TYR A 379 7.38 -24.60 -17.97
CA TYR A 379 6.78 -25.90 -17.68
C TYR A 379 7.87 -26.88 -17.25
N ILE A 380 7.66 -27.58 -16.14
CA ILE A 380 8.62 -28.58 -15.65
C ILE A 380 7.90 -29.90 -15.46
N SER A 381 8.35 -30.92 -16.16
CA SER A 381 7.78 -32.26 -16.07
C SER A 381 8.86 -33.32 -15.91
N ASN A 382 8.58 -34.34 -15.10
CA ASN A 382 9.36 -35.58 -15.06
C ASN A 382 8.57 -36.79 -15.56
N ARG A 383 7.47 -36.55 -16.29
CA ARG A 383 6.70 -37.58 -17.00
C ARG A 383 7.18 -37.69 -18.44
N SER A 384 7.21 -38.90 -18.98
CA SER A 384 7.28 -39.08 -20.43
C SER A 384 5.95 -38.63 -21.05
N GLN A 385 5.96 -37.56 -21.83
CA GLN A 385 4.80 -37.11 -22.59
C GLN A 385 4.97 -37.46 -24.08
N ASP A 386 3.90 -37.93 -24.72
CA ASP A 386 3.88 -38.27 -26.16
C ASP A 386 3.88 -37.05 -27.08
N ARG A 387 3.58 -35.85 -26.56
CA ARG A 387 3.67 -34.57 -27.28
C ARG A 387 4.31 -33.51 -26.39
N PRO A 388 5.51 -33.01 -26.73
CA PRO A 388 6.14 -31.96 -25.95
C PRO A 388 5.36 -30.65 -26.10
N ILE A 389 4.93 -30.06 -24.99
CA ILE A 389 4.47 -28.66 -24.97
C ILE A 389 5.71 -27.79 -25.19
N GLU A 390 5.67 -26.89 -26.18
CA GLU A 390 6.75 -25.92 -26.41
C GLU A 390 7.09 -25.19 -25.10
N GLN A 391 8.38 -25.01 -24.82
CA GLN A 391 8.91 -24.41 -23.59
C GLN A 391 8.86 -25.29 -22.32
N THR A 392 8.67 -26.61 -22.45
CA THR A 392 8.80 -27.55 -21.31
C THR A 392 10.23 -28.02 -21.07
N VAL A 393 10.66 -27.95 -19.81
CA VAL A 393 11.88 -28.57 -19.29
C VAL A 393 11.54 -29.99 -18.84
N PHE A 394 12.01 -30.97 -19.61
CA PHE A 394 11.85 -32.38 -19.29
C PHE A 394 13.00 -32.87 -18.43
N LEU A 395 12.63 -33.49 -17.32
CA LEU A 395 13.52 -34.15 -16.37
C LEU A 395 13.30 -35.65 -16.44
N SER A 396 14.32 -36.42 -16.10
CA SER A 396 14.20 -37.86 -15.87
C SER A 396 13.26 -38.14 -14.69
N SER A 397 12.71 -39.35 -14.63
CA SER A 397 11.73 -39.73 -13.59
C SER A 397 12.26 -39.54 -12.16
N ILE A 398 13.56 -39.73 -11.95
CA ILE A 398 14.29 -39.40 -10.72
C ILE A 398 15.51 -38.56 -11.13
N PRO A 399 15.39 -37.23 -11.18
CA PRO A 399 16.43 -36.38 -11.72
C PRO A 399 17.55 -36.13 -10.71
N SER A 400 18.76 -35.91 -11.23
CA SER A 400 19.89 -35.42 -10.43
C SER A 400 19.90 -33.90 -10.34
N GLN A 401 20.64 -33.34 -9.38
CA GLN A 401 20.77 -31.88 -9.25
C GLN A 401 21.43 -31.28 -10.49
N GLU A 402 22.50 -31.92 -10.99
CA GLU A 402 23.21 -31.49 -12.19
C GLU A 402 22.29 -31.47 -13.43
N GLU A 403 21.42 -32.47 -13.56
CA GLU A 403 20.43 -32.53 -14.64
C GLU A 403 19.45 -31.35 -14.58
N ILE A 404 18.91 -31.04 -13.40
CA ILE A 404 18.00 -29.90 -13.21
C ILE A 404 18.71 -28.59 -13.60
N THR A 405 19.95 -28.39 -13.13
CA THR A 405 20.72 -27.18 -13.42
C THR A 405 21.05 -27.05 -14.90
N ASP A 406 21.51 -28.11 -15.56
CA ASP A 406 21.89 -28.09 -16.98
C ASP A 406 20.68 -27.82 -17.89
N GLN A 407 19.57 -28.53 -17.66
CA GLN A 407 18.35 -28.36 -18.46
C GLN A 407 17.75 -26.95 -18.30
N LEU A 408 17.67 -26.43 -17.07
CA LEU A 408 17.20 -25.06 -16.84
C LEU A 408 18.13 -24.02 -17.47
N THR A 409 19.45 -24.19 -17.35
CA THR A 409 20.42 -23.26 -17.95
C THR A 409 20.33 -23.23 -19.47
N LYS A 410 20.17 -24.40 -20.11
CA LYS A 410 19.95 -24.51 -21.56
C LYS A 410 18.66 -23.79 -21.98
N TRP A 411 17.58 -24.04 -21.25
CA TRP A 411 16.28 -23.42 -21.50
C TRP A 411 16.34 -21.88 -21.37
N LEU A 412 16.97 -21.36 -20.31
CA LEU A 412 17.14 -19.91 -20.08
C LEU A 412 17.94 -19.26 -21.22
N LYS A 413 19.04 -19.88 -21.65
CA LYS A 413 19.86 -19.37 -22.76
C LYS A 413 19.09 -19.34 -24.08
N TYR A 414 18.24 -20.34 -24.33
CA TYR A 414 17.42 -20.40 -25.53
C TYR A 414 16.37 -19.27 -25.56
N ASN A 415 15.63 -19.08 -24.45
CA ASN A 415 14.59 -18.06 -24.38
C ASN A 415 15.15 -16.63 -24.40
N ASN A 416 16.26 -16.37 -23.71
CA ASN A 416 16.93 -15.05 -23.75
C ASN A 416 17.37 -14.66 -25.19
N ARG A 417 17.72 -15.63 -26.04
CA ARG A 417 18.06 -15.38 -27.46
C ARG A 417 16.82 -15.08 -28.31
N LEU A 418 15.68 -15.69 -28.01
CA LEU A 418 14.42 -15.42 -28.71
C LEU A 418 13.89 -14.01 -28.37
N GLU A 419 13.95 -13.60 -27.10
CA GLU A 419 13.56 -12.25 -26.68
C GLU A 419 14.40 -11.15 -27.35
N GLN A 420 15.71 -11.38 -27.54
CA GLN A 420 16.59 -10.42 -28.22
C GLN A 420 16.32 -10.29 -29.72
N LYS A 421 15.78 -11.34 -30.36
CA LYS A 421 15.37 -11.30 -31.77
C LYS A 421 14.01 -10.61 -31.95
N GLY A 422 13.04 -10.89 -31.08
CA GLY A 422 11.71 -10.26 -31.14
C GLY A 422 11.66 -8.78 -30.76
N ARG A 423 12.72 -8.20 -30.17
CA ARG A 423 12.85 -6.75 -29.91
C ARG A 423 13.50 -5.95 -31.05
N LYS A 424 13.97 -6.62 -32.12
CA LYS A 424 14.61 -5.99 -33.29
C LYS A 424 13.69 -5.95 -34.53
N GLU A 425 12.52 -6.54 -34.44
CA GLU A 425 11.39 -6.42 -35.38
C GLU A 425 10.32 -5.54 -34.74
#